data_AF-A0A7M7P2T6-F1
#
_entry.id   AF-A0A7M7P2T6-F1
#
_cell.length_a   1.000
_cell.length_b   1.000
_cell.length_c   1.000
_cell.angle_alpha   90.00
_cell.angle_beta   90.00
_cell.angle_gamma   90.00
#
_symmetry.space_group_name_H-M   'P 1'
#
loop_
_entity.id
_entity.type
_entity.pdbx_description
1 polymer ?
#
loop_
_entity_poly.entity_id
_entity_poly.type
_entity_poly.pdbx_seq_one_letter_code
_entity_poly.pdbx_strand_id
1 'polypeptide(L)'
;MTNGDDNKPSITTEDEYQPFPDPLMGTGQDVTPNGDGGVLKAIRKEGDTTEEDRPFKGDKVFVHYVGSLTDGVLFDSSRSRNEKFSFTLGKGEVIKAWDMGVATMRRGEIAVITCKPEYAYGKSSKAKIPANSTLVFEVELFDWKGEDLSEDNDEGIVRRIVTEGQEYDTPNDEAKVEAHIIGRYDGKEFENRDVEYTVTEGSDAGIVEGLEIAIKRMKKGEVARLKVKSKYAYGSQGKAEYNIPGNADVTYEVLLKNFEKAKEPWEMDIAEKLEQSEVVKAKGTNYFKQGRYQDAIKQWKKIITYLDKETITEEEQKKKSDAMQLAANLNVAMAAIKAEEFLEAVSHCDKAIEFDAVSVKGYFRRGQAYYHLTEYEKGKVDFLKVLEIEPENKAAKNQLTLSNQKLKQHLEKEKKIYGNMFERFADQDRREKLARERARGDLEVGVFSDGEKKTTGSEEENEGSKEGGEQIEEEAKESLPAEAEVKEESKEPKESLPAEAGVKEESKEPKESLPAED
;
A
#
# COMPACT_ATOMS: atom_id res chain seq x y z
N MET A 1 -45.41 -0.63 48.78
CA MET A 1 -45.20 -0.93 47.34
C MET A 1 -43.97 -0.12 46.93
N THR A 2 -42.75 -0.57 47.23
CA THR A 2 -41.91 -1.55 46.49
C THR A 2 -41.50 -1.10 45.09
N ASN A 3 -40.18 -0.87 44.97
CA ASN A 3 -39.26 -1.14 43.86
C ASN A 3 -39.35 -0.24 42.60
N GLY A 4 -38.24 0.13 41.95
CA GLY A 4 -36.88 -0.40 42.05
C GLY A 4 -35.81 0.52 41.47
N ASP A 5 -34.58 0.14 41.81
CA ASP A 5 -33.27 0.65 41.40
C ASP A 5 -33.10 0.82 39.88
N ASP A 6 -32.24 1.79 39.50
CA ASP A 6 -31.24 1.58 38.45
C ASP A 6 -29.99 2.42 38.74
N ASN A 7 -29.17 1.83 39.62
CA ASN A 7 -27.72 1.67 39.51
C ASN A 7 -26.99 2.53 38.45
N LYS A 8 -26.60 3.75 38.84
CA LYS A 8 -25.51 4.48 38.17
C LYS A 8 -24.23 4.18 38.96
N PRO A 9 -23.18 3.58 38.37
CA PRO A 9 -21.95 3.39 39.11
C PRO A 9 -21.38 4.77 39.42
N SER A 10 -21.41 5.12 40.70
CA SER A 10 -20.60 6.17 41.26
C SER A 10 -19.15 5.83 40.95
N ILE A 11 -18.56 6.53 39.98
CA ILE A 11 -17.13 6.50 39.73
C ILE A 11 -16.49 7.01 41.02
N THR A 12 -15.99 6.07 41.81
CA THR A 12 -15.18 6.34 42.99
C THR A 12 -13.95 7.10 42.52
N THR A 13 -13.86 8.31 43.05
CA THR A 13 -12.67 9.12 43.23
C THR A 13 -11.43 8.29 43.52
N GLU A 14 -10.33 8.63 42.85
CA GLU A 14 -8.95 8.44 43.31
C GLU A 14 -8.55 6.98 43.59
N ASP A 15 -7.98 6.31 42.59
CA ASP A 15 -6.90 5.36 42.84
C ASP A 15 -5.74 6.16 43.46
N GLU A 16 -5.78 6.38 44.77
CA GLU A 16 -4.65 6.87 45.55
C GLU A 16 -3.47 5.94 45.27
N TYR A 17 -2.50 6.43 44.50
CA TYR A 17 -1.19 5.79 44.41
C TYR A 17 -0.64 5.65 45.83
N GLN A 18 -0.69 4.45 46.39
CA GLN A 18 -0.08 4.13 47.67
C GLN A 18 1.43 4.04 47.45
N PRO A 19 2.26 4.96 47.99
CA PRO A 19 3.71 4.87 47.86
C PRO A 19 4.22 3.59 48.55
N PHE A 20 5.17 2.91 47.89
CA PHE A 20 5.66 1.61 48.35
C PHE A 20 6.52 1.73 49.61
N PRO A 21 6.24 0.92 50.66
CA PRO A 21 7.13 0.77 51.80
C PRO A 21 8.31 -0.13 51.42
N ASP A 22 9.49 0.40 51.66
CA ASP A 22 10.82 -0.21 51.58
C ASP A 22 11.36 -0.47 50.15
N PRO A 23 12.39 0.26 49.69
CA PRO A 23 13.16 -0.17 48.54
C PRO A 23 13.75 -1.53 48.92
N LEU A 24 13.32 -2.61 48.28
CA LEU A 24 13.95 -3.93 48.38
C LEU A 24 15.42 -3.82 47.94
N MET A 25 16.25 -3.34 48.85
CA MET A 25 17.70 -3.27 48.76
C MET A 25 18.19 -4.71 48.92
N GLY A 26 18.26 -5.45 47.81
CA GLY A 26 19.07 -6.67 47.73
C GLY A 26 18.40 -7.94 47.22
N THR A 27 17.14 -7.92 46.76
CA THR A 27 16.47 -9.13 46.21
C THR A 27 16.22 -9.09 44.71
N GLY A 28 16.55 -7.99 44.03
CA GLY A 28 16.41 -7.86 42.59
C GLY A 28 17.45 -8.68 41.82
N GLN A 29 17.04 -9.25 40.70
CA GLN A 29 17.93 -9.88 39.73
C GLN A 29 18.79 -8.82 39.05
N ASP A 30 20.10 -9.05 39.00
CA ASP A 30 21.01 -8.20 38.23
C ASP A 30 20.79 -8.43 36.73
N VAL A 31 20.49 -7.34 36.02
CA VAL A 31 20.24 -7.35 34.57
C VAL A 31 21.38 -6.69 33.78
N THR A 32 22.49 -6.32 34.43
CA THR A 32 23.65 -5.77 33.71
C THR A 32 24.42 -6.89 32.99
N PRO A 33 24.87 -6.66 31.75
CA PRO A 33 25.64 -7.68 31.00
C PRO A 33 26.94 -8.10 31.70
N ASN A 34 27.54 -7.24 32.51
CA ASN A 34 28.78 -7.47 33.24
C ASN A 34 28.57 -7.99 34.68
N GLY A 35 27.34 -8.09 35.16
CA GLY A 35 27.03 -8.61 36.50
C GLY A 35 27.57 -7.74 37.65
N ASP A 36 27.61 -6.43 37.46
CA ASP A 36 28.17 -5.47 38.43
C ASP A 36 27.15 -4.94 39.47
N GLY A 37 25.93 -5.47 39.46
CA GLY A 37 24.81 -5.04 40.30
C GLY A 37 24.42 -3.59 40.06
N GLY A 38 24.71 -3.03 38.89
CA GLY A 38 24.41 -1.66 38.52
C GLY A 38 22.92 -1.40 38.27
N VAL A 39 22.21 -2.43 37.81
CA VAL A 39 20.78 -2.38 37.50
C VAL A 39 20.13 -3.64 38.07
N LEU A 40 19.36 -3.47 39.14
CA LEU A 40 18.66 -4.57 39.79
C LEU A 40 17.16 -4.48 39.47
N LYS A 41 16.57 -5.58 39.00
CA LYS A 41 15.15 -5.67 38.68
C LYS A 41 14.45 -6.66 39.62
N ALA A 42 13.34 -6.24 40.22
CA ALA A 42 12.45 -7.11 40.98
C ALA A 42 11.04 -7.08 40.36
N ILE A 43 10.47 -8.25 40.07
CA ILE A 43 9.12 -8.36 39.54
C ILE A 43 8.13 -8.17 40.70
N ARG A 44 7.22 -7.20 40.55
CA ARG A 44 6.15 -6.92 41.52
C ARG A 44 4.84 -7.56 41.11
N LYS A 45 4.53 -7.54 39.81
CA LYS A 45 3.41 -8.22 39.20
C LYS A 45 3.91 -8.91 37.94
N GLU A 46 3.71 -10.22 37.88
CA GLU A 46 4.02 -11.01 36.69
C GLU A 46 3.19 -10.49 35.49
N GLY A 47 3.86 -10.42 34.34
CA GLY A 47 3.21 -10.16 33.06
C GLY A 47 2.62 -11.45 32.47
N ASP A 48 2.23 -11.38 31.20
CA ASP A 48 1.81 -12.55 30.45
C ASP A 48 2.96 -13.56 30.31
N THR A 49 2.75 -14.77 30.83
CA THR A 49 3.71 -15.87 30.81
C THR A 49 3.41 -16.91 29.73
N THR A 50 2.29 -16.75 29.01
CA THR A 50 1.90 -17.65 27.91
C THR A 50 2.70 -17.39 26.64
N GLU A 51 3.23 -16.18 26.48
CA GLU A 51 4.13 -15.80 25.40
C GLU A 51 5.56 -15.67 25.93
N GLU A 52 6.57 -16.18 25.22
CA GLU A 52 7.98 -15.91 25.55
C GLU A 52 8.48 -14.56 25.03
N ASP A 53 7.63 -13.84 24.29
CA ASP A 53 7.99 -12.63 23.57
C ASP A 53 8.26 -11.45 24.51
N ARG A 54 9.23 -10.61 24.13
CA ARG A 54 9.73 -9.45 24.87
C ARG A 54 10.06 -8.33 23.89
N PRO A 55 10.10 -7.06 24.33
CA PRO A 55 10.52 -5.98 23.45
C PRO A 55 11.99 -6.15 23.06
N PHE A 56 12.27 -6.05 21.77
CA PHE A 56 13.63 -6.06 21.24
C PHE A 56 14.17 -4.65 21.09
N LYS A 57 15.50 -4.53 20.95
CA LYS A 57 16.13 -3.26 20.62
C LYS A 57 15.56 -2.73 19.31
N GLY A 58 15.13 -1.46 19.31
CA GLY A 58 14.43 -0.82 18.21
C GLY A 58 12.90 -0.82 18.34
N ASP A 59 12.32 -1.63 19.22
CA ASP A 59 10.88 -1.61 19.45
C ASP A 59 10.46 -0.30 20.15
N LYS A 60 9.33 0.25 19.74
CA LYS A 60 8.65 1.34 20.44
C LYS A 60 7.84 0.76 21.58
N VAL A 61 8.29 0.98 22.81
CA VAL A 61 7.65 0.45 24.03
C VAL A 61 6.72 1.48 24.65
N PHE A 62 5.67 1.02 25.34
CA PHE A 62 4.66 1.84 25.99
C PHE A 62 4.57 1.49 27.47
N VAL A 63 4.90 2.44 28.36
CA VAL A 63 5.00 2.19 29.79
C VAL A 63 4.26 3.24 30.62
N HIS A 64 3.81 2.85 31.81
CA HIS A 64 3.71 3.79 32.94
C HIS A 64 4.89 3.62 33.87
N TYR A 65 5.22 4.69 34.59
CA TYR A 65 6.29 4.66 35.56
C TYR A 65 6.09 5.66 36.70
N VAL A 66 6.74 5.36 37.82
CA VAL A 66 6.96 6.27 38.95
C VAL A 66 8.43 6.21 39.34
N GLY A 67 9.09 7.36 39.42
CA GLY A 67 10.50 7.50 39.78
C GLY A 67 10.68 8.16 41.14
N SER A 68 11.46 7.52 42.01
CA SER A 68 11.80 8.00 43.35
C SER A 68 13.29 7.88 43.66
N LEU A 69 13.76 8.69 44.59
CA LEU A 69 15.05 8.50 45.25
C LEU A 69 14.94 7.33 46.26
N THR A 70 16.09 6.89 46.79
CA THR A 70 16.14 5.79 47.78
C THR A 70 15.52 6.15 49.13
N ASP A 71 15.36 7.45 49.42
CA ASP A 71 14.63 7.97 50.58
C ASP A 71 13.10 8.04 50.37
N GLY A 72 12.62 7.59 49.20
CA GLY A 72 11.20 7.59 48.82
C GLY A 72 10.69 8.89 48.21
N VAL A 73 11.54 9.93 48.09
CA VAL A 73 11.12 11.21 47.49
C VAL A 73 10.85 11.03 45.99
N LEU A 74 9.60 11.22 45.59
CA LEU A 74 9.19 11.17 44.18
C LEU A 74 9.76 12.36 43.40
N PHE A 75 10.44 12.08 42.30
CA PHE A 75 10.93 13.12 41.39
C PHE A 75 10.11 13.25 40.11
N ASP A 76 9.52 12.15 39.61
CA ASP A 76 8.74 12.13 38.38
C ASP A 76 7.76 10.94 38.32
N SER A 77 6.65 11.09 37.60
CA SER A 77 5.63 10.05 37.40
C SER A 77 4.86 10.32 36.12
N SER A 78 4.63 9.28 35.30
CA SER A 78 3.70 9.40 34.16
C SER A 78 2.25 9.17 34.57
N ARG A 79 1.99 8.48 35.69
CA ARG A 79 0.63 8.23 36.18
C ARG A 79 -0.07 9.53 36.59
N SER A 80 0.66 10.48 37.16
CA SER A 80 0.12 11.82 37.50
C SER A 80 -0.29 12.63 36.27
N ARG A 81 0.21 12.28 35.08
CA ARG A 81 -0.14 12.91 33.80
C ARG A 81 -1.24 12.16 33.06
N ASN A 82 -1.66 10.99 33.55
CA ASN A 82 -2.64 10.11 32.90
C ASN A 82 -2.33 9.79 31.42
N GLU A 83 -1.05 9.77 31.06
CA GLU A 83 -0.58 9.51 29.71
C GLU A 83 0.59 8.53 29.75
N LYS A 84 0.55 7.50 28.88
CA LYS A 84 1.63 6.51 28.78
C LYS A 84 2.87 7.18 28.20
N PHE A 85 4.02 6.85 28.76
CA PHE A 85 5.29 7.26 28.19
C PHE A 85 5.73 6.22 27.14
N SER A 86 6.17 6.69 25.97
CA SER A 86 6.70 5.82 24.93
C SER A 86 8.09 6.23 24.51
N PHE A 87 8.96 5.25 24.26
CA PHE A 87 10.33 5.45 23.79
C PHE A 87 10.79 4.27 22.93
N THR A 88 11.87 4.46 22.17
CA THR A 88 12.49 3.41 21.36
C THR A 88 13.56 2.68 22.17
N LEU A 89 13.36 1.39 22.42
CA LEU A 89 14.21 0.61 23.30
C LEU A 89 15.64 0.46 22.73
N GLY A 90 16.65 0.74 23.56
CA GLY A 90 18.06 0.56 23.22
C GLY A 90 18.63 1.59 22.24
N LYS A 91 17.94 2.71 22.02
CA LYS A 91 18.44 3.86 21.25
C LYS A 91 19.03 4.97 22.13
N GLY A 92 19.05 4.79 23.46
CA GLY A 92 19.56 5.80 24.39
C GLY A 92 18.65 7.02 24.55
N GLU A 93 17.36 6.89 24.21
CA GLU A 93 16.33 7.91 24.49
C GLU A 93 16.04 8.03 26.00
N VAL A 94 16.32 6.96 26.75
CA VAL A 94 16.17 6.86 28.21
C VAL A 94 17.50 6.52 28.88
N ILE A 95 17.53 6.50 30.21
CA ILE A 95 18.72 6.10 30.96
C ILE A 95 19.10 4.63 30.66
N LYS A 96 20.39 4.30 30.72
CA LYS A 96 20.90 2.95 30.41
C LYS A 96 20.18 1.85 31.18
N ALA A 97 19.86 2.11 32.45
CA ALA A 97 19.14 1.17 33.30
C ALA A 97 17.75 0.82 32.77
N TRP A 98 17.05 1.76 32.13
CA TRP A 98 15.75 1.50 31.51
C TRP A 98 15.89 0.65 30.25
N ASP A 99 16.86 0.96 29.39
CA ASP A 99 17.13 0.17 28.19
C ASP A 99 17.43 -1.30 28.54
N MET A 100 18.12 -1.56 29.65
CA MET A 100 18.40 -2.91 30.13
C MET A 100 17.21 -3.55 30.84
N GLY A 101 16.57 -2.82 31.76
CA GLY A 101 15.49 -3.37 32.59
C GLY A 101 14.23 -3.67 31.78
N VAL A 102 13.78 -2.74 30.94
CA VAL A 102 12.55 -2.89 30.14
C VAL A 102 12.67 -4.00 29.09
N ALA A 103 13.88 -4.21 28.54
CA ALA A 103 14.15 -5.33 27.62
C ALA A 103 13.91 -6.71 28.23
N THR A 104 13.89 -6.82 29.56
CA THR A 104 13.63 -8.09 30.27
C THR A 104 12.17 -8.26 30.68
N MET A 105 11.32 -7.25 30.50
CA MET A 105 9.93 -7.24 30.95
C MET A 105 9.00 -7.95 29.97
N ARG A 106 7.91 -8.52 30.51
CA ARG A 106 6.79 -9.10 29.77
C ARG A 106 5.63 -8.11 29.65
N ARG A 107 4.72 -8.38 28.71
CA ARG A 107 3.48 -7.60 28.53
C ARG A 107 2.66 -7.62 29.83
N GLY A 108 2.25 -6.46 30.32
CA GLY A 108 1.51 -6.30 31.57
C GLY A 108 2.33 -6.44 32.85
N GLU A 109 3.64 -6.70 32.77
CA GLU A 109 4.53 -6.83 33.92
C GLU A 109 4.69 -5.48 34.63
N ILE A 110 4.68 -5.52 35.97
CA ILE A 110 5.08 -4.39 36.81
C ILE A 110 6.36 -4.77 37.53
N ALA A 111 7.44 -4.03 37.30
CA ALA A 111 8.75 -4.29 37.89
C ALA A 111 9.32 -3.03 38.56
N VAL A 112 10.10 -3.26 39.62
CA VAL A 112 10.92 -2.25 40.28
C VAL A 112 12.35 -2.36 39.75
N ILE A 113 12.89 -1.28 39.21
CA ILE A 113 14.23 -1.16 38.65
C ILE A 113 15.04 -0.19 39.52
N THR A 114 16.02 -0.71 40.23
CA THR A 114 16.98 0.07 41.03
C THR A 114 18.23 0.32 40.20
N CYS A 115 18.57 1.59 40.02
CA CYS A 115 19.57 2.06 39.07
C CYS A 115 20.71 2.78 39.81
N LYS A 116 21.93 2.24 39.78
CA LYS A 116 23.12 2.98 40.24
C LYS A 116 23.39 4.20 39.36
N PRO A 117 24.11 5.22 39.86
CA PRO A 117 24.34 6.47 39.13
C PRO A 117 24.98 6.27 37.75
N GLU A 118 25.90 5.31 37.60
CA GLU A 118 26.62 5.01 36.36
C GLU A 118 25.69 4.56 35.21
N TYR A 119 24.52 4.02 35.57
CA TYR A 119 23.46 3.58 34.65
C TYR A 119 22.27 4.56 34.59
N ALA A 120 22.37 5.68 35.31
CA ALA A 120 21.39 6.77 35.36
C ALA A 120 22.02 8.10 34.90
N TYR A 121 22.12 9.10 35.78
CA TYR A 121 22.61 10.45 35.46
C TYR A 121 24.05 10.73 35.92
N GLY A 122 24.71 9.75 36.55
CA GLY A 122 26.12 9.81 36.94
C GLY A 122 26.45 10.98 37.86
N LYS A 123 27.59 11.64 37.60
CA LYS A 123 28.14 12.75 38.41
C LYS A 123 27.41 14.07 38.23
N SER A 124 26.44 14.14 37.32
CA SER A 124 25.67 15.35 37.04
C SER A 124 24.34 15.34 37.79
N SER A 125 23.90 16.50 38.27
CA SER A 125 22.52 16.66 38.76
C SER A 125 21.56 16.92 37.61
N LYS A 126 20.28 16.56 37.78
CA LYS A 126 19.22 16.80 36.79
C LYS A 126 17.90 17.15 37.49
N ALA A 127 17.46 18.40 37.36
CA ALA A 127 16.24 18.90 37.99
C ALA A 127 16.16 18.54 39.50
N LYS A 128 15.23 17.66 39.90
CA LYS A 128 15.04 17.20 41.28
C LYS A 128 16.00 16.08 41.71
N ILE A 129 16.91 15.65 40.83
CA ILE A 129 17.81 14.52 41.05
C ILE A 129 19.24 15.04 41.35
N PRO A 130 19.76 14.82 42.57
CA PRO A 130 21.15 15.15 42.91
C PRO A 130 22.18 14.35 42.09
N ALA A 131 23.41 14.86 42.02
CA ALA A 131 24.53 14.12 41.45
C ALA A 131 24.81 12.82 42.22
N ASN A 132 25.24 11.77 41.50
CA ASN A 132 25.53 10.44 42.05
C ASN A 132 24.34 9.79 42.80
N SER A 133 23.12 10.09 42.38
CA SER A 133 21.92 9.50 43.00
C SER A 133 21.62 8.10 42.48
N THR A 134 21.32 7.18 43.40
CA THR A 134 20.67 5.90 43.06
C THR A 134 19.18 6.15 42.90
N LEU A 135 18.61 5.69 41.79
CA LEU A 135 17.21 5.90 41.44
C LEU A 135 16.43 4.59 41.54
N VAL A 136 15.18 4.67 41.97
CA VAL A 136 14.25 3.55 42.00
C VAL A 136 13.09 3.90 41.07
N PHE A 137 12.80 3.02 40.13
CA PHE A 137 11.67 3.16 39.21
C PHE A 137 10.73 1.99 39.36
N GLU A 138 9.45 2.25 39.56
CA GLU A 138 8.41 1.28 39.25
C GLU A 138 7.98 1.49 37.81
N VAL A 139 8.01 0.44 36.99
CA VAL A 139 7.65 0.47 35.57
C VAL A 139 6.59 -0.58 35.31
N GLU A 140 5.53 -0.19 34.61
CA GLU A 140 4.48 -1.07 34.09
C GLU A 140 4.59 -1.09 32.56
N LEU A 141 4.89 -2.24 31.97
CA LEU A 141 5.01 -2.41 30.52
C LEU A 141 3.64 -2.80 29.93
N PHE A 142 3.06 -1.95 29.08
CA PHE A 142 1.77 -2.24 28.46
C PHE A 142 1.89 -2.99 27.14
N ASP A 143 2.74 -2.48 26.25
CA ASP A 143 2.85 -2.99 24.88
C ASP A 143 4.18 -2.56 24.25
N TRP A 144 4.50 -3.15 23.11
CA TRP A 144 5.58 -2.74 22.24
C TRP A 144 5.20 -2.96 20.78
N LYS A 145 5.75 -2.13 19.91
CA LYS A 145 5.57 -2.19 18.46
C LYS A 145 6.92 -2.23 17.77
N GLY A 146 7.04 -3.10 16.78
CA GLY A 146 8.20 -3.10 15.88
C GLY A 146 8.20 -1.87 14.96
N GLU A 147 9.23 -1.76 14.14
CA GLU A 147 9.35 -0.73 13.12
C GLU A 147 8.43 -1.07 11.94
N ASP A 148 7.60 -0.12 11.52
CA ASP A 148 6.80 -0.24 10.31
C ASP A 148 7.65 0.11 9.08
N LEU A 149 7.76 -0.84 8.15
CA LEU A 149 8.49 -0.71 6.90
C LEU A 149 7.57 -0.48 5.70
N SER A 150 6.25 -0.43 5.90
CA SER A 150 5.30 -0.12 4.83
C SER A 150 5.45 1.33 4.38
N GLU A 151 5.41 1.57 3.07
CA GLU A 151 5.51 2.93 2.52
C GLU A 151 4.32 3.81 2.94
N ASP A 152 3.14 3.19 3.08
CA ASP A 152 1.89 3.85 3.47
C ASP A 152 1.76 4.09 4.99
N ASN A 153 2.71 3.62 5.80
CA ASN A 153 2.61 3.58 7.28
C ASN A 153 1.32 2.86 7.76
N ASP A 154 0.97 1.76 7.09
CA ASP A 154 -0.26 0.98 7.32
C ASP A 154 -0.05 -0.19 8.29
N GLU A 155 1.11 -0.26 8.95
CA GLU A 155 1.58 -1.39 9.77
C GLU A 155 1.55 -2.72 8.99
N GLY A 156 1.68 -2.68 7.67
CA GLY A 156 1.61 -3.83 6.79
C GLY A 156 2.85 -4.70 6.82
N ILE A 157 4.01 -4.12 7.14
CA ILE A 157 5.29 -4.83 7.25
C ILE A 157 5.96 -4.37 8.54
N VAL A 158 5.76 -5.12 9.62
CA VAL A 158 6.35 -4.78 10.93
C VAL A 158 7.59 -5.61 11.18
N ARG A 159 8.74 -4.95 11.30
CA ARG A 159 10.04 -5.58 11.60
C ARG A 159 10.40 -5.45 13.07
N ARG A 160 10.94 -6.53 13.63
CA ARG A 160 11.62 -6.56 14.93
C ARG A 160 13.00 -7.16 14.78
N ILE A 161 14.03 -6.44 15.19
CA ILE A 161 15.42 -6.87 15.06
C ILE A 161 15.76 -7.77 16.25
N VAL A 162 15.99 -9.05 15.97
CA VAL A 162 16.36 -10.05 16.99
C VAL A 162 17.87 -10.01 17.25
N THR A 163 18.66 -9.98 16.17
CA THR A 163 20.13 -9.83 16.23
C THR A 163 20.53 -8.69 15.32
N GLU A 164 21.29 -7.73 15.84
CA GLU A 164 21.78 -6.61 15.03
C GLU A 164 22.78 -7.10 13.97
N GLY A 165 22.59 -6.62 12.73
CA GLY A 165 23.55 -6.86 11.67
C GLY A 165 24.85 -6.07 11.87
N GLN A 166 25.86 -6.54 11.16
CA GLN A 166 27.15 -5.90 10.98
C GLN A 166 27.04 -4.74 9.99
N GLU A 167 28.01 -3.84 10.05
CA GLU A 167 28.15 -2.73 9.10
C GLU A 167 26.94 -1.77 9.08
N TYR A 168 27.03 -0.73 8.25
CA TYR A 168 25.96 0.28 8.11
C TYR A 168 25.17 0.12 6.82
N ASP A 169 25.73 -0.54 5.82
CA ASP A 169 25.12 -0.67 4.50
C ASP A 169 23.95 -1.66 4.49
N THR A 170 23.03 -1.43 3.57
CA THR A 170 21.90 -2.31 3.26
C THR A 170 21.81 -2.54 1.75
N PRO A 171 21.12 -3.60 1.29
CA PRO A 171 20.94 -3.87 -0.15
C PRO A 171 20.24 -2.71 -0.86
N ASN A 172 20.75 -2.30 -2.02
CA ASN A 172 20.06 -1.39 -2.94
C ASN A 172 19.24 -2.16 -3.98
N ASP A 173 18.53 -1.44 -4.84
CA ASP A 173 17.86 -2.05 -5.99
C ASP A 173 18.90 -2.75 -6.88
N GLU A 174 18.54 -3.91 -7.43
CA GLU A 174 19.43 -4.81 -8.18
C GLU A 174 20.56 -5.48 -7.39
N ALA A 175 20.68 -5.24 -6.08
CA ALA A 175 21.65 -5.96 -5.27
C ALA A 175 21.40 -7.48 -5.33
N LYS A 176 22.48 -8.27 -5.38
CA LYS A 176 22.39 -9.71 -5.16
C LYS A 176 22.36 -9.98 -3.67
N VAL A 177 21.36 -10.68 -3.20
CA VAL A 177 21.17 -10.96 -1.77
C VAL A 177 21.18 -12.47 -1.53
N GLU A 178 21.82 -12.86 -0.42
CA GLU A 178 21.80 -14.21 0.12
C GLU A 178 21.14 -14.16 1.49
N ALA A 179 19.99 -14.82 1.64
CA ALA A 179 19.26 -14.85 2.89
C ALA A 179 18.82 -16.26 3.27
N HIS A 180 18.61 -16.49 4.57
CA HIS A 180 17.87 -17.63 5.07
C HIS A 180 16.50 -17.14 5.55
N ILE A 181 15.43 -17.76 5.08
CA ILE A 181 14.07 -17.36 5.39
C ILE A 181 13.30 -18.53 6.00
N ILE A 182 12.53 -18.22 7.04
CA ILE A 182 11.62 -19.17 7.69
C ILE A 182 10.24 -18.52 7.75
N GLY A 183 9.31 -19.02 6.93
CA GLY A 183 7.93 -18.56 6.88
C GLY A 183 7.03 -19.39 7.80
N ARG A 184 6.24 -18.71 8.63
CA ARG A 184 5.25 -19.33 9.52
C ARG A 184 3.87 -18.72 9.34
N TYR A 185 2.85 -19.57 9.32
CA TYR A 185 1.44 -19.21 9.36
C TYR A 185 0.77 -19.97 10.50
N ASP A 186 0.05 -19.27 11.38
CA ASP A 186 -0.60 -19.84 12.58
C ASP A 186 0.37 -20.71 13.43
N GLY A 187 1.60 -20.23 13.60
CA GLY A 187 2.69 -20.92 14.31
C GLY A 187 3.35 -22.07 13.53
N LYS A 188 2.74 -22.56 12.46
CA LYS A 188 3.27 -23.66 11.63
C LYS A 188 4.23 -23.14 10.56
N GLU A 189 5.39 -23.77 10.47
CA GLU A 189 6.37 -23.52 9.41
C GLU A 189 5.86 -24.05 8.07
N PHE A 190 5.84 -23.19 7.06
CA PHE A 190 5.47 -23.55 5.68
C PHE A 190 6.66 -23.46 4.71
N GLU A 191 7.68 -22.65 5.03
CA GLU A 191 8.93 -22.65 4.30
C GLU A 191 10.12 -22.40 5.23
N ASN A 192 11.26 -23.00 4.87
CA ASN A 192 12.53 -22.86 5.55
C ASN A 192 13.63 -23.20 4.55
N ARG A 193 14.31 -22.19 4.02
CA ARG A 193 15.28 -22.36 2.94
C ARG A 193 16.23 -21.18 2.83
N ASP A 194 17.36 -21.46 2.20
CA ASP A 194 18.26 -20.43 1.69
C ASP A 194 17.77 -19.93 0.35
N VAL A 195 17.90 -18.62 0.14
CA VAL A 195 17.47 -17.93 -1.08
C VAL A 195 18.59 -17.02 -1.56
N GLU A 196 18.85 -17.07 -2.86
CA GLU A 196 19.74 -16.15 -3.56
C GLU A 196 18.94 -15.54 -4.72
N TYR A 197 18.86 -14.21 -4.74
CA TYR A 197 18.11 -13.50 -5.77
C TYR A 197 18.61 -12.07 -5.94
N THR A 198 18.18 -11.43 -7.03
CA THR A 198 18.42 -10.01 -7.29
C THR A 198 17.24 -9.20 -6.77
N VAL A 199 17.50 -8.20 -5.92
CA VAL A 199 16.46 -7.29 -5.42
C VAL A 199 15.69 -6.69 -6.60
N THR A 200 14.35 -6.64 -6.46
CA THR A 200 13.32 -6.36 -7.49
C THR A 200 12.88 -7.58 -8.32
N GLU A 201 13.58 -8.70 -8.19
CA GLU A 201 13.28 -9.98 -8.86
C GLU A 201 12.92 -11.06 -7.83
N GLY A 202 12.55 -10.67 -6.60
CA GLY A 202 12.20 -11.61 -5.52
C GLY A 202 11.06 -12.56 -5.89
N SER A 203 10.12 -12.13 -6.74
CA SER A 203 9.01 -12.97 -7.20
C SER A 203 9.47 -14.24 -7.93
N ASP A 204 10.60 -14.21 -8.64
CA ASP A 204 11.20 -15.40 -9.29
C ASP A 204 11.75 -16.41 -8.27
N ALA A 205 12.22 -15.92 -7.13
CA ALA A 205 12.71 -16.73 -6.03
C ALA A 205 11.60 -17.11 -5.02
N GLY A 206 10.34 -16.80 -5.32
CA GLY A 206 9.19 -17.06 -4.44
C GLY A 206 9.17 -16.17 -3.19
N ILE A 207 9.80 -15.00 -3.25
CA ILE A 207 9.83 -14.01 -2.17
C ILE A 207 8.60 -13.13 -2.29
N VAL A 208 7.85 -12.99 -1.19
CA VAL A 208 6.72 -12.06 -1.11
C VAL A 208 7.21 -10.62 -1.00
N GLU A 209 6.43 -9.67 -1.50
CA GLU A 209 6.81 -8.26 -1.57
C GLU A 209 7.24 -7.67 -0.21
N GLY A 210 6.50 -7.94 0.86
CA GLY A 210 6.83 -7.44 2.19
C GLY A 210 8.16 -7.97 2.73
N LEU A 211 8.54 -9.19 2.33
CA LEU A 211 9.83 -9.78 2.69
C LEU A 211 10.97 -9.12 1.90
N GLU A 212 10.77 -8.84 0.61
CA GLU A 212 11.75 -8.12 -0.21
C GLU A 212 11.98 -6.68 0.29
N ILE A 213 10.91 -5.95 0.61
CA ILE A 213 10.99 -4.61 1.21
C ILE A 213 11.77 -4.65 2.53
N ALA A 214 11.51 -5.65 3.37
CA ALA A 214 12.23 -5.81 4.62
C ALA A 214 13.72 -6.08 4.40
N ILE A 215 14.08 -7.01 3.50
CA ILE A 215 15.48 -7.38 3.20
C ILE A 215 16.28 -6.16 2.74
N LYS A 216 15.69 -5.25 1.94
CA LYS A 216 16.33 -3.98 1.53
C LYS A 216 16.70 -3.06 2.71
N ARG A 217 16.05 -3.21 3.86
CA ARG A 217 16.30 -2.42 5.09
C ARG A 217 17.16 -3.16 6.11
N MET A 218 17.51 -4.42 5.84
CA MET A 218 18.32 -5.24 6.73
C MET A 218 19.81 -5.04 6.48
N LYS A 219 20.58 -5.20 7.55
CA LYS A 219 22.05 -5.22 7.50
C LYS A 219 22.60 -6.63 7.36
N LYS A 220 23.83 -6.75 6.88
CA LYS A 220 24.51 -8.04 6.77
C LYS A 220 24.62 -8.72 8.14
N GLY A 221 24.20 -9.98 8.24
CA GLY A 221 24.15 -10.73 9.49
C GLY A 221 22.97 -10.38 10.42
N GLU A 222 22.09 -9.45 10.04
CA GLU A 222 20.89 -9.13 10.81
C GLU A 222 19.93 -10.31 10.83
N VAL A 223 19.41 -10.64 12.01
CA VAL A 223 18.28 -11.55 12.17
C VAL A 223 17.07 -10.73 12.56
N ALA A 224 16.02 -10.78 11.75
CA ALA A 224 14.80 -10.02 11.96
C ALA A 224 13.56 -10.92 11.92
N ARG A 225 12.57 -10.60 12.77
CA ARG A 225 11.23 -11.15 12.71
C ARG A 225 10.30 -10.14 12.05
N LEU A 226 9.57 -10.60 11.05
CA LEU A 226 8.65 -9.80 10.27
C LEU A 226 7.22 -10.29 10.51
N LYS A 227 6.29 -9.37 10.72
CA LYS A 227 4.85 -9.60 10.55
C LYS A 227 4.45 -8.93 9.25
N VAL A 228 3.93 -9.71 8.31
CA VAL A 228 3.59 -9.24 6.97
C VAL A 228 2.10 -9.45 6.76
N LYS A 229 1.36 -8.34 6.61
CA LYS A 229 -0.07 -8.41 6.31
C LYS A 229 -0.31 -9.00 4.93
N SER A 230 -1.47 -9.60 4.73
CA SER A 230 -1.83 -10.25 3.46
C SER A 230 -1.60 -9.38 2.22
N LYS A 231 -1.87 -8.06 2.29
CA LYS A 231 -1.57 -7.07 1.22
C LYS A 231 -0.14 -7.17 0.69
N TYR A 232 0.84 -7.41 1.56
CA TYR A 232 2.26 -7.51 1.24
C TYR A 232 2.77 -8.97 1.19
N ALA A 233 1.86 -9.95 1.30
CA ALA A 233 2.16 -11.38 1.28
C ALA A 233 1.44 -12.07 0.13
N TYR A 234 0.43 -12.92 0.42
CA TYR A 234 -0.29 -13.72 -0.58
C TYR A 234 -1.65 -13.15 -0.99
N GLY A 235 -1.98 -11.93 -0.55
CA GLY A 235 -3.17 -11.18 -0.94
C GLY A 235 -4.48 -11.93 -0.68
N SER A 236 -5.49 -11.61 -1.47
CA SER A 236 -6.83 -12.22 -1.38
C SER A 236 -6.89 -13.66 -1.88
N GLN A 237 -5.90 -14.11 -2.66
CA GLN A 237 -5.85 -15.46 -3.19
C GLN A 237 -5.27 -16.47 -2.20
N GLY A 238 -4.38 -16.02 -1.30
CA GLY A 238 -3.65 -16.91 -0.42
C GLY A 238 -2.64 -17.78 -1.19
N LYS A 239 -2.16 -18.85 -0.55
CA LYS A 239 -1.21 -19.80 -1.15
C LYS A 239 -1.58 -21.21 -0.73
N ALA A 240 -2.31 -21.90 -1.61
CA ALA A 240 -2.85 -23.24 -1.37
C ALA A 240 -1.75 -24.27 -1.04
N GLU A 241 -0.59 -24.20 -1.71
CA GLU A 241 0.58 -25.06 -1.44
C GLU A 241 1.02 -25.02 0.03
N TYR A 242 0.84 -23.87 0.69
CA TYR A 242 1.23 -23.65 2.08
C TYR A 242 0.06 -23.71 3.05
N ASN A 243 -1.15 -24.04 2.56
CA ASN A 243 -2.40 -23.98 3.32
C ASN A 243 -2.69 -22.59 3.90
N ILE A 244 -2.27 -21.53 3.19
CA ILE A 244 -2.48 -20.16 3.61
C ILE A 244 -3.75 -19.66 2.91
N PRO A 245 -4.83 -19.32 3.65
CA PRO A 245 -6.05 -18.82 3.05
C PRO A 245 -5.88 -17.39 2.53
N GLY A 246 -6.83 -16.95 1.70
CA GLY A 246 -6.90 -15.56 1.26
C GLY A 246 -6.99 -14.58 2.43
N ASN A 247 -6.34 -13.43 2.29
CA ASN A 247 -6.25 -12.36 3.27
C ASN A 247 -5.56 -12.75 4.60
N ALA A 248 -4.83 -13.85 4.62
CA ALA A 248 -4.05 -14.27 5.78
C ALA A 248 -2.74 -13.49 5.94
N ASP A 249 -2.46 -13.09 7.17
CA ASP A 249 -1.17 -12.53 7.56
C ASP A 249 -0.18 -13.65 7.85
N VAL A 250 1.09 -13.39 7.56
CA VAL A 250 2.18 -14.37 7.76
C VAL A 250 3.31 -13.74 8.55
N THR A 251 4.12 -14.61 9.15
CA THR A 251 5.32 -14.19 9.88
C THR A 251 6.55 -14.80 9.23
N TYR A 252 7.63 -14.03 9.18
CA TYR A 252 8.92 -14.51 8.72
C TYR A 252 9.99 -14.29 9.77
N GLU A 253 10.91 -15.22 9.90
CA GLU A 253 12.22 -14.98 10.48
C GLU A 253 13.25 -14.99 9.35
N VAL A 254 14.07 -13.94 9.28
CA VAL A 254 14.98 -13.69 8.17
C VAL A 254 16.37 -13.47 8.74
N LEU A 255 17.34 -14.17 8.19
CA LEU A 255 18.76 -13.90 8.37
C LEU A 255 19.32 -13.41 7.02
N LEU A 256 19.69 -12.14 6.94
CA LEU A 256 20.42 -11.63 5.76
C LEU A 256 21.88 -12.07 5.88
N LYS A 257 22.30 -13.11 5.14
CA LYS A 257 23.66 -13.65 5.27
C LYS A 257 24.70 -12.72 4.63
N ASN A 258 24.42 -12.30 3.40
CA ASN A 258 25.32 -11.48 2.61
C ASN A 258 24.54 -10.71 1.53
N PHE A 259 25.14 -9.65 1.00
CA PHE A 259 24.67 -9.00 -0.20
C PHE A 259 25.81 -8.31 -0.95
N GLU A 260 25.63 -8.14 -2.26
CA GLU A 260 26.50 -7.35 -3.14
C GLU A 260 25.64 -6.26 -3.77
N LYS A 261 25.97 -4.99 -3.49
CA LYS A 261 25.24 -3.84 -4.04
C LYS A 261 25.42 -3.79 -5.55
N ALA A 262 24.35 -3.45 -6.26
CA ALA A 262 24.48 -3.08 -7.66
C ALA A 262 25.08 -1.68 -7.79
N LYS A 263 25.68 -1.42 -8.95
CA LYS A 263 26.07 -0.06 -9.34
C LYS A 263 24.82 0.82 -9.39
N GLU A 264 24.93 2.01 -8.84
CA GLU A 264 23.89 3.02 -8.95
C GLU A 264 23.88 3.64 -10.36
N PRO A 265 22.76 4.20 -10.83
CA PRO A 265 22.68 4.76 -12.19
C PRO A 265 23.77 5.80 -12.48
N TRP A 266 24.19 6.61 -11.51
CA TRP A 266 25.24 7.62 -11.71
C TRP A 266 26.66 7.04 -11.77
N GLU A 267 26.85 5.77 -11.40
CA GLU A 267 28.14 5.06 -11.51
C GLU A 267 28.33 4.38 -12.86
N MET A 268 27.27 4.32 -13.68
CA MET A 268 27.27 3.72 -15.01
C MET A 268 27.45 4.77 -16.11
N ASP A 269 28.26 4.45 -17.11
CA ASP A 269 28.31 5.23 -18.34
C ASP A 269 27.09 4.96 -19.24
N ILE A 270 26.94 5.75 -20.31
CA ILE A 270 25.79 5.64 -21.21
C ILE A 270 25.76 4.32 -21.98
N ALA A 271 26.93 3.74 -22.29
CA ALA A 271 27.01 2.47 -23.01
C ALA A 271 26.56 1.33 -22.11
N GLU A 272 27.05 1.29 -20.87
CA GLU A 272 26.60 0.36 -19.83
C GLU A 272 25.08 0.49 -19.60
N LYS A 273 24.55 1.72 -19.48
CA LYS A 273 23.11 1.95 -19.31
C LYS A 273 22.27 1.42 -20.47
N LEU A 274 22.70 1.63 -21.71
CA LEU A 274 22.00 1.14 -22.89
C LEU A 274 22.05 -0.40 -22.98
N GLU A 275 23.18 -1.01 -22.62
CA GLU A 275 23.30 -2.48 -22.56
C GLU A 275 22.38 -3.07 -21.48
N GLN A 276 22.40 -2.52 -20.27
CA GLN A 276 21.49 -2.93 -19.20
C GLN A 276 20.02 -2.74 -19.59
N SER A 277 19.70 -1.65 -20.31
CA SER A 277 18.36 -1.37 -20.80
C SER A 277 17.82 -2.46 -21.74
N GLU A 278 18.65 -3.03 -22.62
CA GLU A 278 18.22 -4.16 -23.46
C GLU A 278 17.98 -5.44 -22.64
N VAL A 279 18.81 -5.71 -21.63
CA VAL A 279 18.65 -6.87 -20.75
C VAL A 279 17.31 -6.79 -20.00
N VAL A 280 17.05 -5.66 -19.33
CA VAL A 280 15.80 -5.50 -18.56
C VAL A 280 14.57 -5.43 -19.48
N LYS A 281 14.71 -4.91 -20.70
CA LYS A 281 13.64 -4.92 -21.72
C LYS A 281 13.25 -6.33 -22.12
N ALA A 282 14.24 -7.21 -22.34
CA ALA A 282 14.01 -8.61 -22.64
C ALA A 282 13.36 -9.34 -21.46
N LYS A 283 13.82 -9.09 -20.22
CA LYS A 283 13.20 -9.63 -18.99
C LYS A 283 11.74 -9.19 -18.85
N GLY A 284 11.45 -7.90 -18.96
CA GLY A 284 10.09 -7.36 -18.88
C GLY A 284 9.17 -7.96 -19.93
N THR A 285 9.69 -8.18 -21.15
CA THR A 285 8.96 -8.86 -22.22
C THR A 285 8.64 -10.32 -21.87
N ASN A 286 9.53 -11.03 -21.18
CA ASN A 286 9.28 -12.38 -20.71
C ASN A 286 8.18 -12.40 -19.63
N TYR A 287 8.27 -11.52 -18.62
CA TYR A 287 7.23 -11.40 -17.59
C TYR A 287 5.86 -11.06 -18.17
N PHE A 288 5.80 -10.15 -19.13
CA PHE A 288 4.56 -9.80 -19.81
C PHE A 288 3.91 -11.01 -20.49
N LYS A 289 4.70 -11.84 -21.18
CA LYS A 289 4.21 -13.08 -21.82
C LYS A 289 3.67 -14.10 -20.81
N GLN A 290 4.20 -14.10 -19.59
CA GLN A 290 3.74 -14.96 -18.50
C GLN A 290 2.50 -14.39 -17.77
N GLY A 291 2.00 -13.22 -18.17
CA GLY A 291 0.90 -12.54 -17.47
C GLY A 291 1.31 -11.84 -16.17
N ARG A 292 2.62 -11.78 -15.88
CA ARG A 292 3.18 -11.10 -14.71
C ARG A 292 3.38 -9.62 -15.01
N TYR A 293 2.27 -8.89 -15.17
CA TYR A 293 2.28 -7.51 -15.66
C TYR A 293 3.01 -6.55 -14.71
N GLN A 294 2.86 -6.72 -13.40
CA GLN A 294 3.54 -5.90 -12.39
C GLN A 294 5.07 -6.05 -12.44
N ASP A 295 5.57 -7.28 -12.55
CA ASP A 295 7.00 -7.54 -12.71
C ASP A 295 7.52 -6.95 -14.04
N ALA A 296 6.73 -7.03 -15.13
CA ALA A 296 7.08 -6.41 -16.40
C ALA A 296 7.20 -4.87 -16.29
N ILE A 297 6.24 -4.22 -15.62
CA ILE A 297 6.26 -2.79 -15.35
C ILE A 297 7.52 -2.41 -14.57
N LYS A 298 7.86 -3.14 -13.50
CA LYS A 298 9.08 -2.92 -12.71
C LYS A 298 10.33 -2.91 -13.59
N GLN A 299 10.48 -3.91 -14.46
CA GLN A 299 11.66 -4.01 -15.35
C GLN A 299 11.73 -2.87 -16.37
N TRP A 300 10.63 -2.49 -17.00
CA TRP A 300 10.64 -1.40 -17.99
C TRP A 300 10.77 -0.02 -17.35
N LYS A 301 10.30 0.19 -16.12
CA LYS A 301 10.55 1.42 -15.35
C LYS A 301 12.04 1.62 -15.07
N LYS A 302 12.83 0.56 -14.88
CA LYS A 302 14.30 0.66 -14.73
C LYS A 302 14.95 1.36 -15.93
N ILE A 303 14.52 1.04 -17.14
CA ILE A 303 15.01 1.67 -18.39
C ILE A 303 14.81 3.18 -18.34
N ILE A 304 13.62 3.61 -17.91
CA ILE A 304 13.29 5.03 -17.78
C ILE A 304 14.22 5.66 -16.75
N THR A 305 14.38 5.06 -15.57
CA THR A 305 15.28 5.55 -14.52
C THR A 305 16.74 5.68 -15.00
N TYR A 306 17.23 4.75 -15.81
CA TYR A 306 18.60 4.80 -16.34
C TYR A 306 18.83 5.94 -17.34
N LEU A 307 17.79 6.37 -18.07
CA LEU A 307 17.95 7.23 -19.25
C LEU A 307 17.29 8.62 -19.11
N ASP A 308 16.34 8.83 -18.18
CA ASP A 308 15.49 10.04 -18.07
C ASP A 308 16.26 11.36 -17.86
N LYS A 309 17.44 11.33 -17.22
CA LYS A 309 18.21 12.55 -16.87
C LYS A 309 19.59 12.63 -17.52
N GLU A 310 19.86 11.77 -18.49
CA GLU A 310 21.18 11.71 -19.11
C GLU A 310 21.37 12.79 -20.17
N THR A 311 22.44 13.57 -20.04
CA THR A 311 22.82 14.54 -21.07
C THR A 311 23.70 13.83 -22.11
N ILE A 312 23.05 13.29 -23.14
CA ILE A 312 23.73 12.57 -24.22
C ILE A 312 24.15 13.58 -25.31
N THR A 313 25.46 13.75 -25.48
CA THR A 313 26.05 14.67 -26.48
C THR A 313 26.17 14.03 -27.86
N GLU A 314 26.33 12.70 -27.93
CA GLU A 314 26.43 11.95 -29.17
C GLU A 314 25.05 11.69 -29.79
N GLU A 315 24.85 12.15 -31.03
CA GLU A 315 23.55 12.08 -31.70
C GLU A 315 23.05 10.63 -31.90
N GLU A 316 23.95 9.68 -32.18
CA GLU A 316 23.59 8.28 -32.37
C GLU A 316 23.12 7.62 -31.08
N GLN A 317 23.86 7.84 -29.98
CA GLN A 317 23.47 7.34 -28.65
C GLN A 317 22.17 7.98 -28.18
N LYS A 318 21.96 9.26 -28.49
CA LYS A 318 20.72 9.95 -28.16
C LYS A 318 19.53 9.33 -28.87
N LYS A 319 19.63 9.08 -30.19
CA LYS A 319 18.57 8.39 -30.95
C LYS A 319 18.27 7.00 -30.40
N LYS A 320 19.30 6.24 -29.99
CA LYS A 320 19.14 4.93 -29.35
C LYS A 320 18.42 5.05 -28.00
N SER A 321 18.80 6.02 -27.17
CA SER A 321 18.16 6.31 -25.89
C SER A 321 16.70 6.72 -26.05
N ASP A 322 16.39 7.68 -26.93
CA ASP A 322 15.03 8.16 -27.18
C ASP A 322 14.14 7.01 -27.67
N ALA A 323 14.64 6.18 -28.59
CA ALA A 323 13.92 4.99 -29.07
C ALA A 323 13.69 3.96 -27.95
N MET A 324 14.67 3.78 -27.06
CA MET A 324 14.57 2.89 -25.91
C MET A 324 13.52 3.39 -24.89
N GLN A 325 13.55 4.68 -24.56
CA GLN A 325 12.59 5.31 -23.65
C GLN A 325 11.18 5.29 -24.21
N LEU A 326 11.00 5.56 -25.51
CA LEU A 326 9.73 5.41 -26.20
C LEU A 326 9.19 3.98 -26.07
N ALA A 327 10.02 2.98 -26.36
CA ALA A 327 9.64 1.57 -26.26
C ALA A 327 9.27 1.18 -24.81
N ALA A 328 10.06 1.61 -23.82
CA ALA A 328 9.81 1.35 -22.40
C ALA A 328 8.47 1.96 -21.95
N ASN A 329 8.23 3.24 -22.21
CA ASN A 329 6.98 3.91 -21.84
C ASN A 329 5.75 3.27 -22.50
N LEU A 330 5.84 2.94 -23.80
CA LEU A 330 4.77 2.23 -24.49
C LEU A 330 4.50 0.87 -23.85
N ASN A 331 5.54 0.10 -23.55
CA ASN A 331 5.41 -1.23 -22.95
C ASN A 331 4.82 -1.16 -21.52
N VAL A 332 5.28 -0.23 -20.69
CA VAL A 332 4.69 0.04 -19.37
C VAL A 332 3.21 0.37 -19.52
N ALA A 333 2.83 1.26 -20.42
CA ALA A 333 1.43 1.62 -20.62
C ALA A 333 0.55 0.41 -20.98
N MET A 334 1.06 -0.51 -21.81
CA MET A 334 0.33 -1.73 -22.17
C MET A 334 0.19 -2.69 -20.96
N ALA A 335 1.25 -2.89 -20.19
CA ALA A 335 1.17 -3.71 -18.98
C ALA A 335 0.27 -3.09 -17.91
N ALA A 336 0.33 -1.78 -17.72
CA ALA A 336 -0.53 -1.06 -16.79
C ALA A 336 -2.01 -1.21 -17.17
N ILE A 337 -2.36 -1.14 -18.47
CA ILE A 337 -3.73 -1.42 -18.93
C ILE A 337 -4.15 -2.86 -18.58
N LYS A 338 -3.28 -3.85 -18.82
CA LYS A 338 -3.55 -5.27 -18.49
C LYS A 338 -3.59 -5.53 -16.98
N ALA A 339 -2.94 -4.70 -16.18
CA ALA A 339 -2.96 -4.71 -14.71
C ALA A 339 -4.09 -3.83 -14.11
N GLU A 340 -4.93 -3.21 -14.95
CA GLU A 340 -6.01 -2.29 -14.57
C GLU A 340 -5.56 -0.99 -13.87
N GLU A 341 -4.30 -0.60 -14.05
CA GLU A 341 -3.71 0.65 -13.54
C GLU A 341 -3.80 1.77 -14.58
N PHE A 342 -5.03 2.19 -14.88
CA PHE A 342 -5.29 3.07 -16.03
C PHE A 342 -4.66 4.47 -15.91
N LEU A 343 -4.55 5.03 -14.70
CA LEU A 343 -3.91 6.34 -14.49
C LEU A 343 -2.41 6.31 -14.81
N GLU A 344 -1.74 5.23 -14.41
CA GLU A 344 -0.33 5.03 -14.74
C GLU A 344 -0.15 4.84 -16.25
N ALA A 345 -1.04 4.07 -16.89
CA ALA A 345 -1.03 3.90 -18.33
C ALA A 345 -1.13 5.24 -19.10
N VAL A 346 -2.01 6.14 -18.66
CA VAL A 346 -2.14 7.49 -19.25
C VAL A 346 -0.83 8.26 -19.14
N SER A 347 -0.22 8.32 -17.94
CA SER A 347 1.03 9.05 -17.72
C SER A 347 2.18 8.56 -18.60
N HIS A 348 2.32 7.24 -18.76
CA HIS A 348 3.35 6.68 -19.63
C HIS A 348 3.04 6.87 -21.12
N CYS A 349 1.77 6.91 -21.53
CA CYS A 349 1.42 7.28 -22.90
C CYS A 349 1.74 8.74 -23.20
N ASP A 350 1.51 9.66 -22.26
CA ASP A 350 1.87 11.08 -22.41
C ASP A 350 3.37 11.23 -22.66
N LYS A 351 4.20 10.59 -21.82
CA LYS A 351 5.67 10.54 -22.02
C LYS A 351 6.06 9.93 -23.36
N ALA A 352 5.43 8.84 -23.77
CA ALA A 352 5.70 8.23 -25.07
C ALA A 352 5.42 9.17 -26.25
N ILE A 353 4.36 9.98 -26.16
CA ILE A 353 3.98 10.95 -27.21
C ILE A 353 4.95 12.15 -27.24
N GLU A 354 5.60 12.49 -26.13
CA GLU A 354 6.69 13.48 -26.13
C GLU A 354 7.89 13.03 -26.97
N PHE A 355 8.23 11.74 -26.94
CA PHE A 355 9.28 11.15 -27.78
C PHE A 355 8.84 10.97 -29.23
N ASP A 356 7.57 10.59 -29.45
CA ASP A 356 6.99 10.38 -30.78
C ASP A 356 5.57 10.99 -30.86
N ALA A 357 5.51 12.23 -31.34
CA ALA A 357 4.26 12.99 -31.45
C ALA A 357 3.23 12.36 -32.41
N VAL A 358 3.64 11.41 -33.26
CA VAL A 358 2.79 10.67 -34.19
C VAL A 358 2.62 9.20 -33.79
N SER A 359 2.92 8.86 -32.52
CA SER A 359 2.84 7.49 -32.03
C SER A 359 1.40 6.97 -32.01
N VAL A 360 1.03 6.17 -33.01
CA VAL A 360 -0.27 5.49 -33.10
C VAL A 360 -0.53 4.66 -31.84
N LYS A 361 0.48 3.93 -31.35
CA LYS A 361 0.39 3.12 -30.14
C LYS A 361 0.15 3.97 -28.89
N GLY A 362 0.83 5.11 -28.78
CA GLY A 362 0.67 6.04 -27.65
C GLY A 362 -0.77 6.55 -27.55
N TYR A 363 -1.29 7.16 -28.62
CA TYR A 363 -2.67 7.65 -28.62
C TYR A 363 -3.68 6.52 -28.44
N PHE A 364 -3.51 5.39 -29.12
CA PHE A 364 -4.46 4.28 -29.01
C PHE A 364 -4.54 3.71 -27.59
N ARG A 365 -3.40 3.48 -26.93
CA ARG A 365 -3.33 2.98 -25.56
C ARG A 365 -3.85 4.00 -24.54
N ARG A 366 -3.53 5.29 -24.72
CA ARG A 366 -4.08 6.37 -23.87
C ARG A 366 -5.61 6.45 -24.00
N GLY A 367 -6.13 6.34 -25.22
CA GLY A 367 -7.56 6.29 -25.48
C GLY A 367 -8.25 5.09 -24.84
N GLN A 368 -7.61 3.91 -24.82
CA GLN A 368 -8.09 2.75 -24.08
C GLN A 368 -8.11 3.00 -22.57
N ALA A 369 -7.03 3.55 -22.01
CA ALA A 369 -6.98 3.87 -20.59
C ALA A 369 -8.07 4.87 -20.19
N TYR A 370 -8.29 5.93 -20.98
CA TYR A 370 -9.40 6.88 -20.77
C TYR A 370 -10.77 6.24 -20.86
N TYR A 371 -10.97 5.27 -21.76
CA TYR A 371 -12.22 4.52 -21.84
C TYR A 371 -12.53 3.79 -20.52
N HIS A 372 -11.54 3.14 -19.92
CA HIS A 372 -11.70 2.47 -18.63
C HIS A 372 -11.87 3.45 -17.46
N LEU A 373 -11.25 4.63 -17.54
CA LEU A 373 -11.45 5.74 -16.59
C LEU A 373 -12.79 6.47 -16.76
N THR A 374 -13.65 6.03 -17.68
CA THR A 374 -14.93 6.69 -18.03
C THR A 374 -14.79 8.10 -18.62
N GLU A 375 -13.58 8.51 -18.99
CA GLU A 375 -13.29 9.79 -19.64
C GLU A 375 -13.46 9.68 -21.17
N TYR A 376 -14.68 9.32 -21.59
CA TYR A 376 -14.97 8.96 -22.99
C TYR A 376 -14.67 10.07 -24.00
N GLU A 377 -14.84 11.33 -23.62
CA GLU A 377 -14.50 12.49 -24.45
C GLU A 377 -13.01 12.55 -24.76
N LYS A 378 -12.15 12.36 -23.75
CA LYS A 378 -10.69 12.37 -23.95
C LYS A 378 -10.26 11.18 -24.79
N GLY A 379 -10.79 9.98 -24.49
CA GLY A 379 -10.48 8.78 -25.27
C GLY A 379 -10.91 8.90 -26.74
N LYS A 380 -12.04 9.55 -27.01
CA LYS A 380 -12.49 9.85 -28.38
C LYS A 380 -11.51 10.73 -29.14
N VAL A 381 -10.97 11.77 -28.51
CA VAL A 381 -9.96 12.65 -29.13
C VAL A 381 -8.75 11.83 -29.55
N ASP A 382 -8.28 10.92 -28.70
CA ASP A 382 -7.15 10.07 -29.00
C ASP A 382 -7.42 9.08 -30.14
N PHE A 383 -8.58 8.42 -30.17
CA PHE A 383 -8.94 7.53 -31.28
C PHE A 383 -9.12 8.28 -32.60
N LEU A 384 -9.63 9.51 -32.58
CA LEU A 384 -9.68 10.36 -33.76
C LEU A 384 -8.26 10.73 -34.23
N LYS A 385 -7.34 11.01 -33.32
CA LYS A 385 -5.94 11.26 -33.66
C LYS A 385 -5.27 10.05 -34.30
N VAL A 386 -5.56 8.84 -33.81
CA VAL A 386 -5.13 7.60 -34.46
C VAL A 386 -5.66 7.49 -35.88
N LEU A 387 -6.94 7.81 -36.12
CA LEU A 387 -7.54 7.75 -37.46
C LEU A 387 -7.08 8.88 -38.39
N GLU A 388 -6.62 10.00 -37.85
CA GLU A 388 -5.97 11.07 -38.61
C GLU A 388 -4.62 10.58 -39.18
N ILE A 389 -3.88 9.77 -38.41
CA ILE A 389 -2.57 9.22 -38.80
C ILE A 389 -2.76 7.95 -39.65
N GLU A 390 -3.63 7.04 -39.23
CA GLU A 390 -3.94 5.76 -39.88
C GLU A 390 -5.47 5.61 -40.13
N PRO A 391 -5.99 6.12 -41.25
CA PRO A 391 -7.43 6.07 -41.55
C PRO A 391 -8.01 4.66 -41.66
N GLU A 392 -7.18 3.65 -41.95
CA GLU A 392 -7.59 2.24 -42.11
C GLU A 392 -7.55 1.43 -40.80
N ASN A 393 -7.21 2.06 -39.67
CA ASN A 393 -7.10 1.39 -38.40
C ASN A 393 -8.49 0.94 -37.88
N LYS A 394 -8.84 -0.32 -38.12
CA LYS A 394 -10.14 -0.92 -37.72
C LYS A 394 -10.33 -0.92 -36.20
N ALA A 395 -9.27 -1.12 -35.43
CA ALA A 395 -9.35 -1.15 -33.97
C ALA A 395 -9.76 0.23 -33.42
N ALA A 396 -9.16 1.31 -33.94
CA ALA A 396 -9.52 2.67 -33.56
C ALA A 396 -10.97 3.04 -33.96
N LYS A 397 -11.44 2.62 -35.15
CA LYS A 397 -12.85 2.82 -35.56
C LYS A 397 -13.83 2.12 -34.62
N ASN A 398 -13.52 0.88 -34.22
CA ASN A 398 -14.36 0.11 -33.31
C ASN A 398 -14.40 0.75 -31.91
N GLN A 399 -13.24 1.11 -31.37
CA GLN A 399 -13.15 1.76 -30.05
C GLN A 399 -13.83 3.13 -30.03
N LEU A 400 -13.72 3.92 -31.11
CA LEU A 400 -14.43 5.19 -31.26
C LEU A 400 -15.95 5.00 -31.23
N THR A 401 -16.46 3.99 -31.93
CA THR A 401 -17.90 3.64 -31.92
C THR A 401 -18.36 3.28 -30.50
N LEU A 402 -17.58 2.44 -29.82
CA LEU A 402 -17.86 1.99 -28.45
C LEU A 402 -17.85 3.16 -27.46
N SER A 403 -16.86 4.05 -27.54
CA SER A 403 -16.77 5.26 -26.71
C SER A 403 -17.95 6.19 -26.93
N ASN A 404 -18.37 6.42 -28.19
CA ASN A 404 -19.56 7.24 -28.47
C ASN A 404 -20.84 6.63 -27.90
N GLN A 405 -20.99 5.30 -27.96
CA GLN A 405 -22.15 4.62 -27.39
C GLN A 405 -22.18 4.75 -25.87
N LYS A 406 -21.04 4.53 -25.20
CA LYS A 406 -20.92 4.69 -23.74
C LYS A 406 -21.14 6.14 -23.30
N LEU A 407 -20.62 7.11 -24.04
CA LEU A 407 -20.85 8.52 -23.79
C LEU A 407 -22.34 8.87 -23.88
N LYS A 408 -23.03 8.41 -24.93
CA LYS A 408 -24.48 8.62 -25.07
C LYS A 408 -25.24 8.02 -23.89
N GLN A 409 -24.89 6.80 -23.47
CA GLN A 409 -25.49 6.15 -22.30
C GLN A 409 -25.21 6.92 -21.00
N HIS A 410 -24.01 7.47 -20.84
CA HIS A 410 -23.62 8.28 -19.68
C HIS A 410 -24.48 9.55 -19.59
N LEU A 411 -24.57 10.30 -20.69
CA LEU A 411 -25.37 11.52 -20.77
C LEU A 411 -26.87 11.25 -20.57
N GLU A 412 -27.39 10.14 -21.08
CA GLU A 412 -28.78 9.73 -20.84
C GLU A 412 -29.04 9.40 -19.37
N LYS A 413 -28.10 8.72 -18.71
CA LYS A 413 -28.18 8.45 -17.26
C LYS A 413 -28.13 9.74 -16.46
N GLU A 414 -27.19 10.63 -16.74
CA GLU A 414 -27.10 11.94 -16.08
C GLU A 414 -28.39 12.74 -16.27
N LYS A 415 -28.92 12.82 -17.49
CA LYS A 415 -30.19 13.50 -17.77
C LYS A 415 -31.33 12.95 -16.90
N LYS A 416 -31.43 11.62 -16.74
CA LYS A 416 -32.43 11.00 -15.87
C LYS A 416 -32.19 11.33 -14.39
N ILE A 417 -30.95 11.24 -13.93
CA ILE A 417 -30.57 11.55 -12.55
C ILE A 417 -30.91 13.02 -12.21
N TYR A 418 -30.52 13.97 -13.06
CA TYR A 418 -30.83 15.38 -12.88
C TYR A 418 -32.34 15.65 -12.98
N GLY A 419 -33.04 15.03 -13.94
CA GLY A 419 -34.51 15.15 -14.05
C GLY A 419 -35.21 14.73 -12.76
N ASN A 420 -34.87 13.57 -12.21
CA ASN A 420 -35.43 13.08 -10.95
C ASN A 420 -35.08 13.99 -9.76
N MET A 421 -33.88 14.56 -9.72
CA MET A 421 -33.50 15.53 -8.69
C MET A 421 -34.33 16.82 -8.79
N PHE A 422 -34.54 17.35 -10.00
CA PHE A 422 -35.39 18.53 -10.23
C PHE A 422 -36.83 18.30 -9.79
N GLU A 423 -37.41 17.14 -10.12
CA GLU A 423 -38.76 16.78 -9.67
C GLU A 423 -38.86 16.72 -8.14
N ARG A 424 -37.87 16.10 -7.50
CA ARG A 424 -37.80 16.00 -6.03
C ARG A 424 -37.68 17.37 -5.36
N PHE A 425 -36.87 18.28 -5.91
CA PHE A 425 -36.76 19.64 -5.38
C PHE A 425 -38.05 20.44 -5.60
N ALA A 426 -38.68 20.30 -6.77
CA ALA A 426 -39.97 20.93 -7.03
C ALA A 426 -41.07 20.40 -6.08
N ASP A 427 -41.06 19.10 -5.75
CA ASP A 427 -41.94 18.52 -4.74
C ASP A 427 -41.69 19.08 -3.34
N GLN A 428 -40.42 19.27 -2.97
CA GLN A 428 -40.06 19.87 -1.70
C GLN A 428 -40.55 21.33 -1.62
N ASP A 429 -40.32 22.13 -2.66
CA ASP A 429 -40.80 23.52 -2.73
C ASP A 429 -42.33 23.60 -2.63
N ARG A 430 -43.04 22.68 -3.31
CA ARG A 430 -44.51 22.57 -3.18
C ARG A 430 -44.92 22.26 -1.75
N ARG A 431 -44.27 21.30 -1.08
CA ARG A 431 -44.55 20.93 0.32
C ARG A 431 -44.25 22.07 1.28
N GLU A 432 -43.14 22.78 1.10
CA GLU A 432 -42.78 23.95 1.89
C GLU A 432 -43.76 25.11 1.71
N LYS A 433 -44.17 25.38 0.46
CA LYS A 433 -45.19 26.39 0.18
C LYS A 433 -46.52 26.06 0.86
N LEU A 434 -47.00 24.82 0.72
CA LEU A 434 -48.21 24.35 1.40
C LEU A 434 -48.09 24.44 2.92
N ALA A 435 -46.92 24.13 3.49
CA ALA A 435 -46.66 24.27 4.92
C ALA A 435 -46.69 25.74 5.37
N ARG A 436 -46.13 26.67 4.59
CA ARG A 436 -46.16 28.12 4.86
C ARG A 436 -47.57 28.69 4.75
N GLU A 437 -48.35 28.27 3.76
CA GLU A 437 -49.74 28.70 3.58
C GLU A 437 -50.63 28.18 4.72
N ARG A 438 -50.45 26.92 5.15
CA ARG A 438 -51.10 26.38 6.36
C ARG A 438 -50.71 27.15 7.62
N ALA A 439 -49.45 27.55 7.76
CA ALA A 439 -48.98 28.33 8.91
C ALA A 439 -49.51 29.79 8.93
N ARG A 440 -49.85 30.36 7.76
CA ARG A 440 -50.46 31.71 7.65
C ARG A 440 -51.96 31.72 7.87
N GLY A 441 -52.62 30.57 7.94
CA GLY A 441 -54.06 30.47 8.17
C GLY A 441 -54.91 30.67 6.90
N ASP A 442 -54.31 30.60 5.71
CA ASP A 442 -54.98 30.90 4.42
C ASP A 442 -55.63 29.66 3.75
N LEU A 443 -55.60 28.49 4.38
CA LEU A 443 -56.18 27.24 3.84
C LEU A 443 -57.18 26.63 4.84
N GLU A 444 -58.46 26.66 4.50
CA GLU A 444 -59.49 25.86 5.20
C GLU A 444 -59.26 24.37 4.96
N VAL A 445 -59.31 23.58 6.05
CA VAL A 445 -59.09 22.14 6.05
C VAL A 445 -60.31 21.44 5.42
N GLY A 446 -60.27 21.22 4.11
CA GLY A 446 -61.19 20.30 3.43
C GLY A 446 -60.77 18.85 3.66
N VAL A 447 -61.51 18.14 4.52
CA VAL A 447 -61.40 16.70 4.74
C VAL A 447 -61.84 15.96 3.47
N PHE A 448 -60.91 15.29 2.77
CA PHE A 448 -61.26 14.31 1.75
C PHE A 448 -61.15 12.90 2.34
N SER A 449 -62.28 12.21 2.44
CA SER A 449 -62.40 10.81 2.84
C SER A 449 -62.24 9.89 1.62
N ASP A 450 -61.47 8.82 1.81
CA ASP A 450 -61.44 7.64 0.92
C ASP A 450 -62.84 7.02 0.74
N GLY A 451 -63.16 6.58 -0.48
CA GLY A 451 -64.39 5.84 -0.76
C GLY A 451 -64.61 5.49 -2.23
N GLU A 452 -64.39 4.23 -2.57
CA GLU A 452 -64.38 3.62 -3.90
C GLU A 452 -65.69 3.64 -4.74
N LYS A 453 -65.49 3.38 -6.06
CA LYS A 453 -66.17 2.40 -6.95
C LYS A 453 -67.09 2.89 -8.08
N LYS A 454 -66.61 2.59 -9.31
CA LYS A 454 -67.26 2.01 -10.52
C LYS A 454 -68.73 2.36 -10.80
N THR A 455 -69.04 2.78 -12.03
CA THR A 455 -69.61 1.90 -13.09
C THR A 455 -69.81 2.63 -14.42
N THR A 456 -69.75 1.82 -15.47
CA THR A 456 -70.01 1.99 -16.91
C THR A 456 -71.40 2.53 -17.28
N GLY A 457 -71.50 3.20 -18.44
CA GLY A 457 -72.77 3.42 -19.17
C GLY A 457 -72.58 4.34 -20.38
N SER A 458 -72.94 3.84 -21.56
CA SER A 458 -72.75 4.35 -22.93
C SER A 458 -73.87 5.29 -23.43
N GLU A 459 -73.70 5.78 -24.68
CA GLU A 459 -74.63 6.45 -25.63
C GLU A 459 -74.37 7.97 -25.80
N GLU A 460 -73.72 8.41 -26.91
CA GLU A 460 -74.30 8.86 -28.21
C GLU A 460 -75.08 10.20 -28.05
N GLU A 461 -74.87 11.34 -28.74
CA GLU A 461 -74.43 11.70 -30.10
C GLU A 461 -73.90 13.17 -30.15
N ASN A 462 -72.91 13.39 -31.03
CA ASN A 462 -72.74 14.45 -32.06
C ASN A 462 -72.88 15.97 -31.74
N GLU A 463 -71.79 16.74 -31.92
CA GLU A 463 -71.58 17.74 -33.00
C GLU A 463 -70.40 18.70 -32.72
N GLY A 464 -69.51 18.89 -33.71
CA GLY A 464 -68.90 20.21 -33.97
C GLY A 464 -67.39 20.44 -33.72
N SER A 465 -66.60 20.31 -34.80
CA SER A 465 -65.52 21.24 -35.21
C SER A 465 -64.06 21.01 -34.76
N LYS A 466 -63.32 20.37 -35.68
CA LYS A 466 -62.10 20.83 -36.38
C LYS A 466 -60.76 21.06 -35.65
N GLU A 467 -59.76 20.36 -36.22
CA GLU A 467 -58.34 20.72 -36.45
C GLU A 467 -57.43 20.80 -35.21
N GLY A 468 -56.29 20.12 -35.09
CA GLY A 468 -55.52 19.23 -35.94
C GLY A 468 -54.23 18.83 -35.19
N GLY A 469 -53.45 17.88 -35.73
CA GLY A 469 -52.04 17.69 -35.35
C GLY A 469 -51.72 16.34 -34.68
N GLU A 470 -51.11 15.48 -35.47
CA GLU A 470 -50.62 14.12 -35.22
C GLU A 470 -49.65 13.96 -34.02
N GLN A 471 -49.85 12.90 -33.23
CA GLN A 471 -48.78 12.06 -32.68
C GLN A 471 -49.28 10.61 -32.60
N ILE A 472 -48.61 9.69 -33.30
CA ILE A 472 -48.72 8.25 -33.10
C ILE A 472 -47.41 7.79 -32.47
N GLU A 473 -47.46 7.46 -31.18
CA GLU A 473 -46.70 6.37 -30.59
C GLU A 473 -47.71 5.26 -30.28
N GLU A 474 -47.46 4.04 -30.77
CA GLU A 474 -48.05 2.85 -30.17
C GLU A 474 -46.94 1.83 -29.92
N GLU A 475 -46.91 1.36 -28.67
CA GLU A 475 -46.03 0.36 -28.10
C GLU A 475 -46.18 -1.00 -28.79
N ALA A 476 -45.10 -1.80 -28.79
CA ALA A 476 -45.25 -3.23 -28.59
C ALA A 476 -44.11 -3.75 -27.71
N LYS A 477 -44.51 -4.10 -26.48
CA LYS A 477 -43.77 -4.89 -25.50
C LYS A 477 -43.49 -6.28 -26.07
N GLU A 478 -42.26 -6.77 -25.90
CA GLU A 478 -42.03 -8.22 -25.80
C GLU A 478 -41.05 -8.52 -24.67
N SER A 479 -41.39 -9.59 -23.97
CA SER A 479 -40.94 -10.08 -22.68
C SER A 479 -39.45 -10.45 -22.60
N LEU A 480 -38.89 -10.19 -21.41
CA LEU A 480 -37.61 -10.73 -20.92
C LEU A 480 -37.57 -12.26 -20.95
N PRO A 481 -36.38 -12.84 -21.19
CA PRO A 481 -35.93 -13.97 -20.38
C PRO A 481 -34.66 -13.63 -19.60
N ALA A 482 -34.45 -14.45 -18.58
CA ALA A 482 -33.54 -14.34 -17.46
C ALA A 482 -32.05 -14.16 -17.81
N GLU A 483 -31.35 -13.58 -16.85
CA GLU A 483 -29.89 -13.46 -16.75
C GLU A 483 -29.20 -14.79 -17.08
N ALA A 484 -28.48 -14.79 -18.19
CA ALA A 484 -27.41 -15.75 -18.45
C ALA A 484 -26.10 -14.99 -18.36
N GLU A 485 -25.26 -15.36 -17.38
CA GLU A 485 -23.85 -14.98 -17.32
C GLU A 485 -23.19 -15.34 -18.67
N VAL A 486 -22.94 -14.32 -19.48
CA VAL A 486 -22.03 -14.45 -20.61
C VAL A 486 -20.63 -14.42 -20.04
N LYS A 487 -20.03 -15.61 -19.89
CA LYS A 487 -18.58 -15.75 -19.87
C LYS A 487 -18.06 -15.17 -21.20
N GLU A 488 -17.56 -13.94 -21.16
CA GLU A 488 -16.79 -13.37 -22.25
C GLU A 488 -15.45 -14.13 -22.34
N GLU A 489 -15.43 -15.22 -23.11
CA GLU A 489 -14.21 -15.61 -23.81
C GLU A 489 -14.01 -14.63 -24.96
N SER A 490 -13.36 -13.50 -24.67
CA SER A 490 -12.77 -12.64 -25.69
C SER A 490 -11.62 -13.41 -26.35
N LYS A 491 -11.88 -14.01 -27.50
CA LYS A 491 -10.80 -14.32 -28.45
C LYS A 491 -10.30 -12.99 -29.03
N GLU A 492 -9.41 -12.34 -28.27
CA GLU A 492 -8.57 -11.25 -28.78
C GLU A 492 -7.85 -11.73 -30.05
N PRO A 493 -7.74 -10.90 -31.10
CA PRO A 493 -6.86 -11.21 -32.22
C PRO A 493 -5.43 -11.26 -31.68
N LYS A 494 -4.65 -12.27 -32.08
CA LYS A 494 -3.23 -12.40 -31.72
C LYS A 494 -2.49 -11.10 -32.07
N GLU A 495 -2.30 -10.23 -31.08
CA GLU A 495 -1.40 -9.09 -31.20
C GLU A 495 0.03 -9.63 -31.19
N SER A 496 0.76 -9.31 -32.25
CA SER A 496 2.17 -9.64 -32.38
C SER A 496 2.99 -8.91 -31.31
N LEU A 497 3.76 -9.69 -30.54
CA LEU A 497 4.83 -9.26 -29.64
C LEU A 497 5.90 -8.42 -30.38
N PRO A 498 6.68 -7.58 -29.68
CA PRO A 498 7.43 -6.48 -30.29
C PRO A 498 8.57 -6.97 -31.21
N ALA A 499 8.76 -6.21 -32.31
CA ALA A 499 9.72 -6.48 -33.36
C ALA A 499 11.17 -6.56 -32.85
N GLU A 500 11.83 -7.69 -33.13
CA GLU A 500 13.28 -7.76 -33.22
C GLU A 500 13.72 -6.95 -34.45
N ALA A 501 14.42 -5.84 -34.23
CA ALA A 501 15.13 -5.16 -35.31
C ALA A 501 16.36 -6.01 -35.67
N GLY A 502 16.19 -6.99 -36.56
CA GLY A 502 17.28 -7.76 -37.14
C GLY A 502 18.13 -6.88 -38.05
N VAL A 503 19.37 -6.62 -37.64
CA VAL A 503 20.43 -6.08 -38.52
C VAL A 503 20.83 -7.21 -39.47
N LYS A 504 20.62 -7.03 -40.77
CA LYS A 504 21.09 -7.96 -41.80
C LYS A 504 22.62 -7.96 -41.82
N GLU A 505 23.20 -9.14 -41.67
CA GLU A 505 24.58 -9.44 -42.05
C GLU A 505 24.81 -9.11 -43.53
N GLU A 506 25.75 -8.21 -43.82
CA GLU A 506 26.50 -8.23 -45.07
C GLU A 506 27.82 -8.95 -44.82
N SER A 507 27.89 -10.20 -45.26
CA SER A 507 29.13 -10.98 -45.37
C SER A 507 30.08 -10.31 -46.35
N LYS A 508 31.17 -9.72 -45.86
CA LYS A 508 32.39 -9.46 -46.63
C LYS A 508 33.52 -10.31 -46.07
N GLU A 509 33.88 -11.34 -46.82
CA GLU A 509 35.13 -12.09 -46.64
C GLU A 509 36.34 -11.13 -46.67
N PRO A 510 37.27 -11.21 -45.70
CA PRO A 510 38.61 -10.67 -45.89
C PRO A 510 39.54 -11.74 -46.45
N LYS A 511 40.17 -11.42 -47.58
CA LYS A 511 41.31 -12.15 -48.14
C LYS A 511 42.47 -12.16 -47.13
N GLU A 512 42.89 -13.35 -46.73
CA GLU A 512 44.17 -13.56 -46.05
C GLU A 512 45.33 -13.19 -46.98
N SER A 513 46.19 -12.28 -46.52
CA SER A 513 47.56 -12.12 -47.01
C SER A 513 48.50 -12.38 -45.83
N LEU A 514 49.17 -13.53 -45.86
CA LEU A 514 50.26 -13.89 -44.95
C LEU A 514 51.48 -12.97 -45.21
N PRO A 515 52.20 -12.53 -44.17
CA PRO A 515 53.47 -11.82 -44.32
C PRO A 515 54.63 -12.81 -44.50
N ALA A 516 55.61 -12.38 -45.30
CA ALA A 516 56.92 -13.00 -45.44
C ALA A 516 57.83 -12.70 -44.24
N GLU A 517 58.79 -13.59 -44.07
CA GLU A 517 59.87 -13.66 -43.07
C GLU A 517 60.62 -12.34 -42.82
N ASP A 518 60.89 -12.04 -41.55
CA ASP A 518 62.24 -11.96 -40.95
C ASP A 518 62.18 -11.80 -39.42
#